data_AF-A0A839DVM9-F1
#
_entry.id   AF-A0A839DVM9-F1
#
_cell.length_a   1.000
_cell.length_b   1.000
_cell.length_c   1.000
_cell.angle_alpha   90.00
_cell.angle_beta   90.00
_cell.angle_gamma   90.00
#
_symmetry.space_group_name_H-M   'P 1'
#
loop_
_entity.id
_entity.type
_entity.pdbx_description
1 polymer ?
#
loop_
_entity_poly.entity_id
_entity_poly.type
_entity_poly.pdbx_seq_one_letter_code
_entity_poly.pdbx_strand_id
1 'polypeptide(L)' 'MRLDDAVSRRLVGDELTVEHASGRTERTHVPPEHLEDTLRGLVLVLVLGTAELDALRARIG' A
#
# COMPACT_ATOMS: atom_id res chain seq x y z
N MET A 1 17.97 -18.83 -10.82
CA MET A 1 17.02 -17.71 -10.88
C MET A 1 16.99 -17.09 -9.49
N ARG A 2 17.57 -15.91 -9.32
CA ARG A 2 17.89 -15.31 -8.01
C ARG A 2 16.68 -14.47 -7.57
N LEU A 3 16.04 -14.87 -6.48
CA LEU A 3 14.84 -14.23 -5.94
C LEU A 3 15.27 -12.96 -5.17
N ASP A 4 15.91 -11.99 -5.83
CA ASP A 4 16.41 -10.75 -5.17
C ASP A 4 15.33 -9.68 -4.98
N ASP A 5 14.12 -9.86 -5.52
CA ASP A 5 13.04 -8.86 -5.45
C ASP A 5 11.88 -9.30 -4.54
N ALA A 6 12.15 -10.05 -3.46
CA ALA A 6 11.13 -10.26 -2.44
C ALA A 6 10.90 -8.93 -1.69
N VAL A 7 9.98 -8.12 -2.22
CA VAL A 7 9.52 -6.87 -1.60
C VAL A 7 8.10 -7.12 -1.10
N SER A 8 7.95 -7.22 0.21
CA SER A 8 6.63 -7.25 0.85
C SER A 8 6.18 -5.82 1.07
N ARG A 9 4.97 -5.49 0.62
CA ARG A 9 4.40 -4.15 0.77
C ARG A 9 3.06 -4.27 1.47
N ARG A 10 2.86 -3.47 2.51
CA ARG A 10 1.67 -3.49 3.36
C ARG A 10 1.21 -2.08 3.63
N LEU A 11 -0.04 -1.77 3.35
CA LEU A 11 -0.69 -0.52 3.74
C LEU A 11 -1.66 -0.81 4.88
N VAL A 12 -1.51 -0.12 6.01
CA VAL A 12 -2.41 -0.20 7.16
C VAL A 12 -2.84 1.21 7.54
N GLY A 13 -4.13 1.52 7.37
CA GLY A 13 -4.59 2.90 7.50
C GLY A 13 -3.96 3.78 6.43
N ASP A 14 -3.17 4.75 6.86
CA ASP A 14 -2.37 5.68 6.06
C ASP A 14 -0.87 5.33 6.03
N GLU A 15 -0.43 4.26 6.69
CA GLU A 15 1.00 3.89 6.73
C GLU A 15 1.33 2.76 5.73
N LEU A 16 2.17 3.07 4.75
CA LEU A 16 2.77 2.09 3.84
C LEU A 16 4.10 1.60 4.41
N THR A 17 4.15 0.31 4.73
CA THR A 17 5.37 -0.42 5.06
C THR A 17 5.86 -1.20 3.84
N VAL A 18 7.13 -1.01 3.49
CA VAL A 18 7.86 -1.79 2.48
C VAL A 18 8.98 -2.55 3.17
N GLU A 19 8.93 -3.87 3.14
CA GLU A 19 9.96 -4.77 3.65
C GLU A 19 10.70 -5.40 2.48
N HIS A 20 12.01 -5.20 2.45
CA HIS A 20 12.90 -5.76 1.46
C HIS A 20 13.46 -7.10 1.94
N ALA A 21 13.83 -7.97 0.99
CA ALA A 21 14.51 -9.24 1.25
C ALA A 21 15.78 -9.11 2.10
N SER A 22 16.38 -7.92 2.15
CA SER A 22 17.53 -7.59 2.99
C SER A 22 17.18 -7.41 4.48
N GLY A 23 15.90 -7.48 4.86
CA GLY A 23 15.39 -7.18 6.20
C GLY A 23 15.24 -5.68 6.49
N ARG A 24 15.50 -4.81 5.51
CA ARG A 24 15.25 -3.38 5.61
C ARG A 24 13.75 -3.11 5.50
N THR A 25 13.22 -2.34 6.45
CA THR A 25 11.83 -1.89 6.45
C THR A 25 11.77 -0.38 6.28
N GLU A 26 10.96 0.08 5.33
CA GLU A 26 10.67 1.49 5.10
C GLU A 26 9.21 1.76 5.42
N ARG A 27 8.94 2.82 6.18
CA ARG A 27 7.58 3.26 6.52
C ARG A 27 7.36 4.64 5.96
N THR A 28 6.28 4.78 5.21
CA THR A 28 5.90 6.04 4.55
C THR A 28 4.45 6.34 4.88
N HIS A 29 4.19 7.54 5.36
CA HIS A 29 2.82 8.04 5.47
C HIS A 29 2.28 8.37 4.07
N VAL A 30 1.14 7.79 3.73
CA VAL A 30 0.44 7.95 2.47
C VAL A 30 -0.77 8.83 2.72
N PRO A 31 -0.72 10.11 2.29
CA PRO A 31 -1.85 10.99 2.46
C PRO A 31 -3.03 10.54 1.56
N PRO A 32 -4.28 10.90 1.89
CA PRO A 32 -5.48 10.38 1.23
C PRO A 32 -5.52 10.60 -0.29
N GLU A 33 -4.92 11.68 -0.78
CA GLU A 33 -4.78 12.01 -2.20
C GLU A 33 -3.87 11.03 -2.95
N HIS A 34 -2.90 10.41 -2.27
CA HIS A 34 -1.95 9.46 -2.86
C HIS A 34 -2.32 8.00 -2.59
N LEU A 35 -3.39 7.76 -1.82
CA LEU A 35 -3.86 6.42 -1.47
C LEU A 35 -4.19 5.59 -2.71
N GLU A 36 -4.91 6.19 -3.66
CA GLU A 36 -5.39 5.49 -4.86
C GLU A 36 -4.24 5.06 -5.76
N ASP A 37 -3.27 5.94 -6.00
CA ASP A 37 -2.09 5.62 -6.79
C ASP A 37 -1.17 4.62 -6.07
N THR A 38 -1.06 4.73 -4.75
CA THR A 38 -0.32 3.77 -3.93
C THR A 38 -0.94 2.38 -4.02
N LEU A 39 -2.27 2.27 -3.86
CA LEU A 39 -3.00 1.01 -3.95
C LEU A 39 -2.85 0.36 -5.33
N ARG A 40 -2.95 1.13 -6.42
CA ARG A 40 -2.68 0.62 -7.78
C ARG A 40 -1.25 0.09 -7.93
N GLY A 41 -0.26 0.81 -7.37
CA GLY A 41 1.15 0.43 -7.40
C GLY A 41 1.50 -0.82 -6.58
N LEU A 42 0.62 -1.25 -5.67
CA LEU A 42 0.80 -2.48 -4.89
C LEU A 42 0.41 -3.75 -5.65
N VAL A 43 -0.11 -3.63 -6.88
CA VAL A 43 -0.75 -4.74 -7.62
C VAL A 43 -1.78 -5.47 -6.74
N LEU A 44 -2.29 -4.73 -5.74
CA LEU A 44 -3.56 -5.02 -5.12
C LEU A 44 -4.55 -4.74 -6.24
N VAL A 45 -4.86 -5.78 -7.02
CA VAL A 45 -6.07 -5.88 -7.83
C VAL A 45 -7.22 -5.90 -6.83
N LEU A 46 -7.39 -4.76 -6.15
CA LEU A 46 -8.52 -4.47 -5.32
C LEU A 46 -9.64 -4.31 -6.33
N VAL A 47 -10.44 -5.36 -6.42
CA VAL A 47 -11.86 -5.25 -6.76
C VAL A 47 -12.55 -4.46 -5.63
N LEU A 48 -11.98 -3.31 -5.24
CA LEU A 48 -12.68 -2.32 -4.43
C LEU A 48 -13.47 -1.51 -5.45
N GLY A 49 -14.78 -1.65 -5.42
CA GLY A 49 -15.65 -0.68 -6.06
C GLY A 49 -15.39 0.69 -5.43
N THR A 50 -15.80 1.74 -6.14
CA THR A 50 -15.71 3.14 -5.69
C THR A 50 -16.19 3.35 -4.25
N ALA A 51 -17.21 2.60 -3.81
CA ALA A 51 -17.76 2.67 -2.45
C ALA A 51 -16.78 2.22 -1.35
N GLU A 52 -15.93 1.22 -1.59
CA GLU A 52 -15.01 0.71 -0.57
C GLU A 52 -13.75 1.58 -0.50
N LEU A 53 -13.36 2.22 -1.61
CA LEU A 53 -12.34 3.27 -1.62
C LEU A 53 -12.81 4.52 -0.86
N ASP A 54 -14.06 4.94 -1.04
CA ASP A 54 -14.65 6.06 -0.31
C ASP A 54 -14.78 5.76 1.19
N ALA A 55 -15.17 4.53 1.55
CA ALA A 55 -15.21 4.09 2.95
C ALA A 55 -13.81 4.05 3.59
N LEU A 56 -12.78 3.70 2.83
CA LEU A 56 -11.40 3.76 3.32
C LEU A 56 -10.95 5.21 3.51
N ARG A 57 -11.17 6.09 2.52
CA ARG A 57 -10.89 7.54 2.61
C ARG A 57 -11.56 8.17 3.83
N ALA A 58 -12.82 7.86 4.09
CA ALA A 58 -13.57 8.38 5.23
C ALA A 58 -13.08 7.89 6.60
N ARG A 59 -12.22 6.85 6.64
CA ARG A 59 -11.70 6.25 7.88
C ARG A 59 -10.25 6.65 8.19
N ILE A 60 -9.53 7.19 7.20
CA ILE A 60 -8.16 7.70 7.35
C ILE A 60 -8.07 9.23 7.27
N GLY A 61 -9.16 9.92 6.90
CA GLY A 61 -9.35 11.35 7.09
C GLY A 61 -10.12 11.66 8.36
#